data_AF-A0A349S8S9-F1
#
_entry.id   AF-A0A349S8S9-F1
#
_cell.length_a   1.000
_cell.length_b   1.000
_cell.length_c   1.000
_cell.angle_alpha   90.00
_cell.angle_beta   90.00
_cell.angle_gamma   90.00
#
_symmetry.space_group_name_H-M   'P 1'
#
loop_
_entity.id
_entity.type
_entity.pdbx_description
1 polymer ?
#
loop_
_entity_poly.entity_id
_entity_poly.type
_entity_poly.pdbx_seq_one_letter_code
_entity_poly.pdbx_strand_id
1 'polypeptide(L)'
;MPADNLPEAQSRLIDDEPSQSVKVSVLSSEKLASRRRWRHLSDKTAKVSIAVGGISVIVAILLIFAYLFYEVVPLFAGATVDEAASYDLQDSSASLHLAIEEQSEMAMRLGDDGVARFFDLESGENAATIAVKVPSGATITSFALDSEQSGLFALGLNTGEAVVARYAYDTRFAQLDNRRILTPKIDYPFGEIPYTLAVDKPLASIALRTSGENMMLAATARGGELSLLKASKQTSLFAAFDLGGGAEFEIEERRLSGMTLGGEQLFIDGDRFWLFVIDDEGLARLLSLRTAFTAPNPQFVVQALLTAGRANPTDISFLLGGISLLVGDDQGAISQWFLTKRDDNVALEKIRSFQDSASPVVSLSPEQRRKSFVSVDAQ
;
A
#
# COMPACT_ATOMS: atom_id res chain seq x y z
N MET A 1 31.49 27.97 -74.94
CA MET A 1 32.93 28.28 -74.83
C MET A 1 33.30 28.26 -73.36
N PRO A 2 34.48 27.73 -73.00
CA PRO A 2 35.32 26.80 -73.77
C PRO A 2 34.61 25.43 -73.99
N ALA A 3 34.98 24.48 -74.86
CA ALA A 3 36.21 24.25 -75.66
C ALA A 3 37.36 23.59 -74.84
N ASP A 4 38.14 22.63 -75.35
CA ASP A 4 38.13 21.98 -76.67
C ASP A 4 38.90 20.62 -76.70
N ASN A 5 39.13 20.07 -77.90
CA ASN A 5 40.18 19.10 -78.32
C ASN A 5 39.86 17.59 -78.35
N LEU A 6 39.49 17.15 -79.57
CA LEU A 6 40.04 15.98 -80.30
C LEU A 6 41.46 16.34 -80.86
N PRO A 7 42.18 15.57 -81.72
CA PRO A 7 41.98 14.25 -82.38
C PRO A 7 43.12 13.25 -81.97
N GLU A 8 43.74 12.33 -82.73
CA GLU A 8 43.70 11.82 -84.13
C GLU A 8 44.28 10.36 -84.12
N ALA A 9 43.60 9.32 -84.60
CA ALA A 9 43.50 8.73 -85.96
C ALA A 9 44.71 7.93 -86.51
N GLN A 10 44.38 6.77 -87.12
CA GLN A 10 45.19 5.93 -88.03
C GLN A 10 46.42 5.20 -87.42
N SER A 11 46.94 4.10 -87.98
CA SER A 11 46.80 3.54 -89.34
C SER A 11 46.50 2.03 -89.40
N ARG A 12 46.28 1.52 -90.63
CA ARG A 12 46.10 0.09 -90.94
C ARG A 12 47.45 -0.60 -91.17
N LEU A 13 47.49 -1.92 -90.99
CA LEU A 13 48.21 -2.83 -91.90
C LEU A 13 47.44 -4.15 -92.06
N ILE A 14 47.46 -4.64 -93.29
CA ILE A 14 46.98 -5.93 -93.84
C ILE A 14 48.24 -6.42 -94.63
N ASP A 15 48.58 -7.69 -94.85
CA ASP A 15 47.88 -8.98 -94.90
C ASP A 15 48.69 -10.06 -94.13
N ASP A 16 48.29 -11.32 -93.90
CA ASP A 16 48.15 -12.39 -94.89
C ASP A 16 47.54 -13.70 -94.29
N GLU A 17 47.19 -14.66 -95.13
CA GLU A 17 46.48 -15.93 -94.79
C GLU A 17 47.43 -17.10 -94.38
N PRO A 18 47.00 -18.35 -93.98
CA PRO A 18 45.75 -19.03 -94.33
C PRO A 18 44.99 -19.87 -93.26
N SER A 19 43.76 -20.22 -93.63
CA SER A 19 42.87 -21.30 -93.16
C SER A 19 43.34 -22.32 -92.10
N GLN A 20 42.52 -22.53 -91.04
CA GLN A 20 42.00 -23.88 -90.70
C GLN A 20 40.76 -23.85 -89.78
N SER A 21 40.05 -24.98 -89.70
CA SER A 21 38.73 -25.11 -89.07
C SER A 21 38.77 -25.40 -87.56
N VAL A 22 37.87 -24.81 -86.77
CA VAL A 22 37.60 -25.21 -85.37
C VAL A 22 36.10 -25.39 -85.11
N LYS A 23 35.70 -26.53 -84.50
CA LYS A 23 34.31 -26.85 -84.15
C LYS A 23 33.91 -26.21 -82.81
N VAL A 24 32.87 -25.38 -82.80
CA VAL A 24 32.28 -24.74 -81.60
C VAL A 24 30.76 -24.59 -81.81
N SER A 25 29.84 -24.93 -80.91
CA SER A 25 29.91 -25.77 -79.69
C SER A 25 28.52 -26.38 -79.44
N VAL A 26 28.46 -27.69 -79.16
CA VAL A 26 27.22 -28.37 -78.74
C VAL A 26 27.14 -28.48 -77.20
N LEU A 27 28.24 -28.16 -76.49
CA LEU A 27 28.39 -28.34 -75.03
C LEU A 27 27.89 -27.14 -74.18
N SER A 28 27.38 -26.09 -74.82
CA SER A 28 26.87 -24.88 -74.17
C SER A 28 25.37 -24.98 -73.81
N SER A 29 24.58 -25.70 -74.60
CA SER A 29 23.12 -25.79 -74.46
C SER A 29 22.70 -26.48 -73.16
N GLU A 30 23.30 -27.64 -72.83
CA GLU A 30 22.95 -28.43 -71.65
C GLU A 30 23.29 -27.71 -70.34
N LYS A 31 24.44 -27.02 -70.28
CA LYS A 31 24.85 -26.23 -69.10
C LYS A 31 23.97 -25.00 -68.88
N LEU A 32 23.42 -24.41 -69.95
CA LEU A 32 22.41 -23.36 -69.84
C LEU A 32 21.03 -23.92 -69.43
N ALA A 33 20.66 -25.10 -69.95
CA ALA A 33 19.40 -25.77 -69.59
C ALA A 33 19.38 -26.21 -68.13
N SER A 34 20.46 -26.80 -67.60
CA SER A 34 20.55 -27.21 -66.19
C SER A 34 20.49 -26.00 -65.25
N ARG A 35 21.20 -24.91 -65.58
CA ARG A 35 21.16 -23.65 -64.81
C ARG A 35 19.76 -23.01 -64.82
N ARG A 36 19.00 -23.11 -65.93
CA ARG A 36 17.57 -22.72 -65.99
C ARG A 36 16.69 -23.59 -65.08
N ARG A 37 16.88 -24.92 -65.10
CA ARG A 37 16.14 -25.86 -64.24
C ARG A 37 16.42 -25.61 -62.75
N TRP A 38 17.68 -25.43 -62.36
CA TRP A 38 18.07 -25.06 -61.00
C TRP A 38 17.48 -23.73 -60.56
N ARG A 39 17.48 -22.69 -61.43
CA ARG A 39 16.83 -21.41 -61.09
C ARG A 39 15.31 -21.57 -60.88
N HIS A 40 14.63 -22.36 -61.72
CA HIS A 40 13.20 -22.62 -61.59
C HIS A 40 12.86 -23.49 -60.35
N LEU A 41 13.74 -24.39 -59.95
CA LEU A 41 13.63 -25.12 -58.68
C LEU A 41 13.78 -24.16 -57.50
N SER A 42 14.78 -23.28 -57.53
CA SER A 42 15.04 -22.24 -56.52
C SER A 42 13.88 -21.24 -56.38
N ASP A 43 13.32 -20.73 -57.48
CA ASP A 43 12.12 -19.87 -57.48
C ASP A 43 10.94 -20.60 -56.81
N LYS A 44 10.76 -21.91 -57.07
CA LYS A 44 9.65 -22.70 -56.54
C LYS A 44 9.82 -23.03 -55.06
N THR A 45 11.02 -23.37 -54.60
CA THR A 45 11.30 -23.62 -53.17
C THR A 45 11.23 -22.32 -52.37
N ALA A 46 11.76 -21.21 -52.88
CA ALA A 46 11.66 -19.90 -52.24
C ALA A 46 10.19 -19.43 -52.12
N LYS A 47 9.37 -19.62 -53.16
CA LYS A 47 7.93 -19.29 -53.08
C LYS A 47 7.20 -20.15 -52.03
N VAL A 48 7.57 -21.41 -51.86
CA VAL A 48 7.00 -22.29 -50.83
C VAL A 48 7.49 -21.92 -49.43
N SER A 49 8.79 -21.64 -49.23
CA SER A 49 9.31 -21.27 -47.91
C SER A 49 8.78 -19.92 -47.42
N ILE A 50 8.59 -18.94 -48.31
CA ILE A 50 7.94 -17.66 -47.99
C ILE A 50 6.47 -17.89 -47.59
N ALA A 51 5.73 -18.73 -48.32
CA ALA A 51 4.33 -19.04 -47.99
C ALA A 51 4.19 -19.79 -46.65
N VAL A 52 5.02 -20.81 -46.41
CA VAL A 52 5.04 -21.56 -45.14
C VAL A 52 5.49 -20.67 -43.99
N GLY A 53 6.50 -19.80 -44.19
CA GLY A 53 6.94 -18.82 -43.21
C GLY A 53 5.85 -17.82 -42.84
N GLY A 54 5.14 -17.26 -43.83
CA GLY A 54 4.01 -16.35 -43.60
C GLY A 54 2.86 -17.01 -42.83
N ILE A 55 2.48 -18.24 -43.21
CA ILE A 55 1.46 -19.02 -42.49
C ILE A 55 1.93 -19.32 -41.05
N SER A 56 3.19 -19.72 -40.86
CA SER A 56 3.77 -19.98 -39.54
C SER A 56 3.74 -18.75 -38.63
N VAL A 57 4.08 -17.56 -39.16
CA VAL A 57 3.99 -16.29 -38.43
C VAL A 57 2.53 -15.95 -38.07
N ILE A 58 1.57 -16.15 -38.98
CA ILE A 58 0.15 -15.93 -38.68
C ILE A 58 -0.34 -16.89 -37.58
N VAL A 59 0.03 -18.17 -37.65
CA VAL A 59 -0.32 -19.17 -36.62
C VAL A 59 0.34 -18.83 -35.28
N ALA A 60 1.61 -18.42 -35.26
CA ALA A 60 2.30 -18.00 -34.04
C ALA A 60 1.64 -16.76 -33.41
N ILE A 61 1.26 -15.77 -34.21
CA ILE A 61 0.52 -14.58 -33.73
C ILE A 61 -0.86 -14.97 -33.18
N LEU A 62 -1.59 -15.87 -33.84
CA LEU A 62 -2.88 -16.38 -33.34
C LEU A 62 -2.73 -17.18 -32.04
N LEU A 63 -1.68 -17.98 -31.89
CA LEU A 63 -1.38 -18.70 -30.65
C LEU A 63 -1.01 -17.74 -29.51
N ILE A 64 -0.25 -16.67 -29.80
CA ILE A 64 0.05 -15.61 -28.82
C ILE A 64 -1.25 -14.89 -28.42
N PHE A 65 -2.13 -14.55 -29.36
CA PHE A 65 -3.43 -13.95 -29.02
C PHE A 65 -4.33 -14.89 -28.20
N ALA A 66 -4.36 -16.19 -28.52
CA ALA A 66 -5.13 -17.17 -27.75
C ALA A 66 -4.59 -17.35 -26.33
N TYR A 67 -3.26 -17.36 -26.17
CA TYR A 67 -2.59 -17.40 -24.87
C TYR A 67 -2.86 -16.13 -24.06
N LEU A 68 -2.67 -14.94 -24.65
CA LEU A 68 -2.96 -13.67 -23.99
C LEU A 68 -4.44 -13.53 -23.61
N PHE A 69 -5.36 -14.03 -24.44
CA PHE A 69 -6.79 -14.05 -24.09
C PHE A 69 -7.07 -15.00 -22.91
N TYR A 70 -6.45 -16.19 -22.90
CA TYR A 70 -6.56 -17.15 -21.79
C TYR A 70 -6.03 -16.57 -20.46
N GLU A 71 -4.88 -15.91 -20.47
CA GLU A 71 -4.30 -15.25 -19.27
C GLU A 71 -5.11 -14.02 -18.81
N VAL A 72 -5.82 -13.35 -19.72
CA VAL A 72 -6.62 -12.15 -19.41
C VAL A 72 -8.03 -12.48 -18.92
N VAL A 73 -8.64 -13.61 -19.31
CA VAL A 73 -9.99 -13.99 -18.85
C VAL A 73 -10.10 -14.09 -17.31
N PRO A 74 -9.16 -14.69 -16.57
CA PRO A 74 -9.18 -14.71 -15.10
C PRO A 74 -9.20 -13.33 -14.43
N LEU A 75 -8.70 -12.27 -15.10
CA LEU A 75 -8.73 -10.90 -14.56
C LEU A 75 -10.15 -10.29 -14.50
N PHE A 76 -11.14 -10.97 -15.09
CA PHE A 76 -12.56 -10.62 -15.01
C PHE A 76 -13.36 -11.56 -14.08
N ALA A 77 -12.71 -12.51 -13.42
CA ALA A 77 -13.35 -13.29 -12.35
C ALA A 77 -13.55 -12.43 -11.10
N GLY A 78 -14.65 -12.66 -10.37
CA GLY A 78 -14.83 -12.07 -9.04
C GLY A 78 -13.83 -12.66 -8.04
N ALA A 79 -13.49 -11.90 -7.01
CA ALA A 79 -12.73 -12.41 -5.88
C ALA A 79 -13.59 -13.41 -5.07
N THR A 80 -12.97 -14.47 -4.58
CA THR A 80 -13.54 -15.39 -3.57
C THR A 80 -12.76 -15.28 -2.27
N VAL A 81 -13.42 -15.61 -1.16
CA VAL A 81 -12.80 -15.74 0.16
C VAL A 81 -13.16 -17.12 0.67
N ASP A 82 -12.15 -17.93 0.98
CA ASP A 82 -12.27 -19.29 1.46
C ASP A 82 -11.81 -19.35 2.93
N GLU A 83 -12.50 -20.12 3.77
CA GLU A 83 -12.13 -20.31 5.18
C GLU A 83 -10.86 -21.17 5.29
N ALA A 84 -9.77 -20.59 5.84
CA ALA A 84 -8.49 -21.29 5.96
C ALA A 84 -8.38 -22.12 7.25
N ALA A 85 -8.83 -21.57 8.39
CA ALA A 85 -8.83 -22.21 9.70
C ALA A 85 -9.85 -21.51 10.61
N SER A 86 -10.32 -22.21 11.65
CA SER A 86 -11.25 -21.68 12.66
C SER A 86 -11.02 -22.37 14.01
N TYR A 87 -10.95 -21.59 15.08
CA TYR A 87 -10.64 -22.05 16.44
C TYR A 87 -11.13 -21.06 17.51
N ASP A 88 -11.60 -21.58 18.64
CA ASP A 88 -12.03 -20.79 19.79
C ASP A 88 -10.83 -20.39 20.67
N LEU A 89 -10.52 -19.09 20.72
CA LEU A 89 -9.60 -18.54 21.72
C LEU A 89 -10.30 -18.50 23.10
N GLN A 90 -9.68 -19.07 24.14
CA GLN A 90 -10.24 -19.13 25.50
C GLN A 90 -10.15 -17.78 26.22
N ASP A 91 -10.95 -16.82 25.79
CA ASP A 91 -10.89 -15.42 26.20
C ASP A 91 -12.26 -14.74 26.06
N SER A 92 -12.66 -13.93 27.05
CA SER A 92 -13.94 -13.22 27.08
C SER A 92 -13.82 -11.70 27.02
N SER A 93 -12.61 -11.16 26.82
CA SER A 93 -12.39 -9.72 26.61
C SER A 93 -12.90 -9.27 25.22
N ALA A 94 -13.28 -8.01 25.07
CA ALA A 94 -13.60 -7.46 23.75
C ALA A 94 -12.31 -7.28 22.92
N SER A 95 -12.40 -7.44 21.60
CA SER A 95 -11.22 -7.27 20.73
C SER A 95 -11.00 -5.79 20.43
N LEU A 96 -9.82 -5.25 20.77
CA LEU A 96 -9.38 -3.93 20.32
C LEU A 96 -8.63 -4.01 19.00
N HIS A 97 -7.81 -5.05 18.80
CA HIS A 97 -7.03 -5.24 17.59
C HIS A 97 -6.79 -6.72 17.26
N LEU A 98 -6.62 -7.01 15.97
CA LEU A 98 -6.20 -8.30 15.43
C LEU A 98 -5.10 -8.06 14.39
N ALA A 99 -3.97 -8.76 14.50
CA ALA A 99 -2.85 -8.66 13.57
C ALA A 99 -2.29 -10.03 13.19
N ILE A 100 -1.71 -10.13 12.00
CA ILE A 100 -1.03 -11.33 11.48
C ILE A 100 0.44 -10.97 11.17
N GLU A 101 1.38 -11.88 11.42
CA GLU A 101 2.80 -11.72 11.09
C GLU A 101 3.06 -11.80 9.59
N GLU A 102 4.17 -11.23 9.12
CA GLU A 102 4.50 -11.06 7.70
C GLU A 102 4.46 -12.35 6.85
N GLN A 103 4.73 -13.51 7.43
CA GLN A 103 4.71 -14.81 6.73
C GLN A 103 3.49 -15.66 7.10
N SER A 104 2.53 -15.10 7.85
CA SER A 104 1.29 -15.76 8.28
C SER A 104 1.51 -17.03 9.15
N GLU A 105 2.65 -17.13 9.85
CA GLU A 105 2.88 -18.20 10.83
C GLU A 105 2.15 -17.94 12.17
N MET A 106 1.92 -16.67 12.52
CA MET A 106 1.42 -16.27 13.84
C MET A 106 0.48 -15.08 13.76
N ALA A 107 -0.51 -15.06 14.65
CA ALA A 107 -1.42 -13.94 14.87
C ALA A 107 -1.36 -13.40 16.30
N MET A 108 -1.91 -12.21 16.50
CA MET A 108 -1.98 -11.48 17.76
C MET A 108 -3.36 -10.85 17.92
N ARG A 109 -4.00 -11.06 19.08
CA ARG A 109 -5.23 -10.36 19.50
C ARG A 109 -4.95 -9.50 20.72
N LEU A 110 -5.30 -8.22 20.65
CA LEU A 110 -5.26 -7.31 21.81
C LEU A 110 -6.67 -7.18 22.38
N GLY A 111 -6.83 -7.54 23.66
CA GLY A 111 -8.10 -7.40 24.38
C GLY A 111 -8.30 -6.00 24.97
N ASP A 112 -9.54 -5.66 25.32
CA ASP A 112 -9.91 -4.45 26.10
C ASP A 112 -9.42 -4.49 27.56
N ASP A 113 -8.93 -5.65 28.00
CA ASP A 113 -8.13 -5.84 29.20
C ASP A 113 -6.66 -5.39 29.06
N GLY A 114 -6.24 -4.97 27.86
CA GLY A 114 -4.86 -4.54 27.58
C GLY A 114 -3.86 -5.70 27.46
N VAL A 115 -4.32 -6.93 27.27
CA VAL A 115 -3.44 -8.10 27.15
C VAL A 115 -3.36 -8.58 25.69
N ALA A 116 -2.14 -8.55 25.14
CA ALA A 116 -1.82 -9.06 23.82
C ALA A 116 -1.58 -10.57 23.88
N ARG A 117 -2.40 -11.33 23.14
CA ARG A 117 -2.40 -12.79 23.08
C ARG A 117 -1.92 -13.20 21.70
N PHE A 118 -0.78 -13.89 21.65
CA PHE A 118 -0.16 -14.39 20.42
C PHE A 118 -0.42 -15.88 20.28
N PHE A 119 -0.78 -16.32 19.09
CA PHE A 119 -1.16 -17.69 18.78
C PHE A 119 -0.73 -18.08 17.37
N ASP A 120 -0.44 -19.36 17.19
CA ASP A 120 -0.18 -19.97 15.88
C ASP A 120 -1.41 -19.80 14.96
N LEU A 121 -1.21 -19.37 13.70
CA LEU A 121 -2.33 -19.02 12.82
C LEU A 121 -3.08 -20.24 12.26
N GLU A 122 -2.43 -21.40 12.16
CA GLU A 122 -3.05 -22.60 11.59
C GLU A 122 -3.85 -23.37 12.66
N SER A 123 -3.31 -23.47 13.87
CA SER A 123 -3.84 -24.30 14.96
C SER A 123 -4.54 -23.55 16.09
N GLY A 124 -4.31 -22.23 16.23
CA GLY A 124 -4.79 -21.44 17.36
C GLY A 124 -4.06 -21.69 18.69
N GLU A 125 -2.97 -22.48 18.71
CA GLU A 125 -2.22 -22.74 19.95
C GLU A 125 -1.58 -21.46 20.50
N ASN A 126 -1.74 -21.19 21.81
CA ASN A 126 -1.21 -19.99 22.45
C ASN A 126 0.33 -20.02 22.51
N ALA A 127 0.96 -19.11 21.78
CA ALA A 127 2.42 -18.97 21.73
C ALA A 127 2.96 -18.03 22.82
N ALA A 128 2.22 -16.96 23.15
CA ALA A 128 2.55 -16.04 24.25
C ALA A 128 1.33 -15.24 24.71
N THR A 129 1.36 -14.75 25.95
CA THR A 129 0.37 -13.81 26.49
C THR A 129 1.11 -12.71 27.26
N ILE A 130 0.97 -11.45 26.83
CA ILE A 130 1.78 -10.32 27.29
C ILE A 130 0.86 -9.13 27.62
N ALA A 131 0.85 -8.71 28.89
CA ALA A 131 0.13 -7.50 29.31
C ALA A 131 0.86 -6.22 28.86
N VAL A 132 0.12 -5.26 28.32
CA VAL A 132 0.61 -3.89 28.10
C VAL A 132 0.73 -3.17 29.46
N LYS A 133 1.72 -2.28 29.60
CA LYS A 133 2.02 -1.53 30.84
C LYS A 133 1.01 -0.38 31.08
N VAL A 134 -0.25 -0.76 31.29
CA VAL A 134 -1.35 0.15 31.68
C VAL A 134 -1.25 0.43 33.19
N PRO A 135 -1.45 1.69 33.66
CA PRO A 135 -1.47 2.03 35.08
C PRO A 135 -2.52 1.24 35.89
N SER A 136 -2.16 0.85 37.11
CA SER A 136 -2.99 0.06 38.01
C SER A 136 -4.35 0.73 38.29
N GLY A 137 -5.44 0.10 37.86
CA GLY A 137 -6.81 0.59 38.04
C GLY A 137 -7.31 1.52 36.94
N ALA A 138 -6.48 1.84 35.94
CA ALA A 138 -6.95 2.46 34.71
C ALA A 138 -7.68 1.41 33.83
N THR A 139 -8.60 1.88 32.99
CA THR A 139 -9.29 1.08 31.98
C THR A 139 -9.15 1.72 30.62
N ILE A 140 -9.05 0.91 29.56
CA ILE A 140 -8.97 1.40 28.18
C ILE A 140 -10.33 1.99 27.79
N THR A 141 -10.31 3.15 27.13
CA THR A 141 -11.52 3.85 26.66
C THR A 141 -11.45 4.24 25.18
N SER A 142 -10.27 4.16 24.56
CA SER A 142 -10.08 4.33 23.10
C SER A 142 -8.79 3.65 22.63
N PHE A 143 -8.73 3.31 21.34
CA PHE A 143 -7.60 2.64 20.68
C PHE A 143 -7.26 3.36 19.37
N ALA A 144 -5.98 3.37 18.99
CA ALA A 144 -5.56 3.76 17.64
C ALA A 144 -4.32 2.99 17.19
N LEU A 145 -4.30 2.56 15.93
CA LEU A 145 -3.15 1.93 15.26
C LEU A 145 -2.46 2.94 14.33
N ASP A 146 -1.12 3.02 14.40
CA ASP A 146 -0.27 3.77 13.46
C ASP A 146 -0.33 3.15 12.06
N SER A 147 0.07 1.88 11.96
CA SER A 147 -0.17 1.02 10.80
C SER A 147 -0.01 -0.45 11.17
N GLU A 148 -0.64 -1.32 10.39
CA GLU A 148 -0.47 -2.78 10.43
C GLU A 148 1.01 -3.20 10.35
N GLN A 149 1.78 -2.51 9.51
CA GLN A 149 3.20 -2.80 9.28
C GLN A 149 4.12 -2.34 10.42
N SER A 150 3.82 -1.21 11.07
CA SER A 150 4.62 -0.71 12.19
C SER A 150 4.28 -1.38 13.52
N GLY A 151 3.09 -1.99 13.63
CA GLY A 151 2.59 -2.67 14.82
C GLY A 151 2.44 -1.79 16.04
N LEU A 152 2.55 -0.46 15.87
CA LEU A 152 2.54 0.53 16.94
C LEU A 152 1.11 1.03 17.16
N PHE A 153 0.66 1.04 18.41
CA PHE A 153 -0.67 1.45 18.80
C PHE A 153 -0.64 2.34 20.05
N ALA A 154 -1.72 3.09 20.25
CA ALA A 154 -1.99 3.88 21.43
C ALA A 154 -3.27 3.40 22.13
N LEU A 155 -3.22 3.27 23.45
CA LEU A 155 -4.34 2.99 24.34
C LEU A 155 -4.67 4.26 25.11
N GLY A 156 -5.81 4.89 24.79
CA GLY A 156 -6.34 6.00 25.58
C GLY A 156 -7.13 5.49 26.78
N LEU A 157 -6.92 6.11 27.95
CA LEU A 157 -7.38 5.60 29.24
C LEU A 157 -8.44 6.48 29.91
N ASN A 158 -9.18 5.87 30.84
CA ASN A 158 -10.13 6.56 31.72
C ASN A 158 -9.50 7.64 32.63
N THR A 159 -8.18 7.60 32.86
CA THR A 159 -7.42 8.60 33.62
C THR A 159 -7.15 9.90 32.85
N GLY A 160 -7.29 9.89 31.52
CA GLY A 160 -6.84 10.98 30.64
C GLY A 160 -5.45 10.76 30.06
N GLU A 161 -4.80 9.65 30.39
CA GLU A 161 -3.48 9.27 29.88
C GLU A 161 -3.58 8.40 28.61
N ALA A 162 -2.48 8.33 27.86
CA ALA A 162 -2.32 7.41 26.74
C ALA A 162 -1.02 6.59 26.86
N VAL A 163 -1.11 5.27 26.71
CA VAL A 163 0.05 4.36 26.63
C VAL A 163 0.34 4.05 25.17
N VAL A 164 1.59 4.19 24.74
CA VAL A 164 2.02 3.88 23.36
C VAL A 164 2.95 2.67 23.38
N ALA A 165 2.58 1.63 22.64
CA ALA A 165 3.27 0.35 22.62
C ALA A 165 3.30 -0.25 21.22
N ARG A 166 4.19 -1.22 20.97
CA ARG A 166 4.31 -1.92 19.68
C ARG A 166 4.33 -3.43 19.86
N TYR A 167 3.50 -4.16 19.13
CA TYR A 167 3.67 -5.61 18.97
C TYR A 167 4.78 -5.90 17.95
N ALA A 168 5.69 -6.81 18.30
CA ALA A 168 6.83 -7.17 17.46
C ALA A 168 7.24 -8.64 17.67
N TYR A 169 8.09 -9.15 16.78
CA TYR A 169 8.57 -10.53 16.79
C TYR A 169 10.10 -10.56 16.63
N ASP A 170 10.83 -11.07 17.63
CA ASP A 170 12.25 -11.35 17.47
C ASP A 170 12.46 -12.67 16.74
N THR A 171 13.05 -12.60 15.55
CA THR A 171 13.33 -13.77 14.71
C THR A 171 14.69 -14.38 15.05
N ARG A 172 14.70 -15.68 15.36
CA ARG A 172 15.92 -16.49 15.52
C ARG A 172 15.82 -17.77 14.70
N PHE A 173 16.96 -18.39 14.40
CA PHE A 173 17.03 -19.68 13.69
C PHE A 173 17.62 -20.75 14.61
N ALA A 174 17.07 -21.96 14.58
CA ALA A 174 17.56 -23.07 15.38
C ALA A 174 18.80 -23.72 14.75
N GLN A 175 19.78 -24.09 15.59
CA GLN A 175 21.12 -24.49 15.16
C GLN A 175 21.21 -25.87 14.46
N LEU A 176 20.17 -26.71 14.56
CA LEU A 176 20.17 -28.10 14.08
C LEU A 176 19.53 -28.27 12.70
N ASP A 177 18.48 -27.50 12.43
CA ASP A 177 17.58 -27.63 11.27
C ASP A 177 17.40 -26.30 10.51
N ASN A 178 17.97 -25.20 11.03
CA ASN A 178 17.80 -23.83 10.54
C ASN A 178 16.33 -23.37 10.45
N ARG A 179 15.41 -23.95 11.23
CA ARG A 179 14.00 -23.49 11.24
C ARG A 179 13.89 -22.11 11.87
N ARG A 180 13.01 -21.27 11.31
CA ARG A 180 12.64 -19.97 11.87
C ARG A 180 11.91 -20.20 13.20
N ILE A 181 12.16 -19.34 14.17
CA ILE A 181 11.40 -19.27 15.42
C ILE A 181 11.14 -17.79 15.72
N LEU A 182 9.87 -17.42 15.75
CA LEU A 182 9.40 -16.13 16.20
C LEU A 182 9.31 -16.10 17.73
N THR A 183 9.68 -14.97 18.33
CA THR A 183 9.52 -14.74 19.77
C THR A 183 8.71 -13.43 19.95
N PRO A 184 7.42 -13.50 20.30
CA PRO A 184 6.58 -12.31 20.50
C PRO A 184 7.07 -11.39 21.61
N LYS A 185 6.85 -10.08 21.44
CA LYS A 185 7.08 -9.06 22.46
C LYS A 185 6.19 -7.84 22.29
N ILE A 186 6.08 -7.07 23.37
CA ILE A 186 5.53 -5.71 23.36
C ILE A 186 6.68 -4.74 23.71
N ASP A 187 7.10 -3.94 22.73
CA ASP A 187 8.08 -2.87 22.89
C ASP A 187 7.39 -1.54 23.25
N TYR A 188 8.15 -0.58 23.78
CA TYR A 188 7.69 0.80 24.05
C TYR A 188 8.61 1.81 23.35
N PRO A 189 8.46 2.04 22.02
CA PRO A 189 9.45 2.80 21.23
C PRO A 189 9.58 4.28 21.64
N PHE A 190 8.54 4.82 22.28
CA PHE A 190 8.46 6.19 22.79
C PHE A 190 8.54 6.27 24.32
N GLY A 191 8.94 5.18 24.98
CA GLY A 191 9.06 5.08 26.45
C GLY A 191 7.84 4.45 27.13
N GLU A 192 8.04 3.95 28.35
CA GLU A 192 7.02 3.19 29.11
C GLU A 192 6.11 4.07 29.97
N ILE A 193 6.37 5.38 30.04
CA ILE A 193 5.61 6.33 30.86
C ILE A 193 4.39 6.81 30.06
N PRO A 194 3.16 6.73 30.59
CA PRO A 194 1.96 7.24 29.91
C PRO A 194 2.02 8.74 29.63
N TYR A 195 1.44 9.17 28.52
CA TYR A 195 1.29 10.58 28.16
C TYR A 195 -0.02 11.15 28.72
N THR A 196 0.04 12.11 29.65
CA THR A 196 -1.13 12.78 30.21
C THR A 196 -1.75 13.77 29.21
N LEU A 197 -2.62 13.30 28.31
CA LEU A 197 -3.27 14.15 27.30
C LEU A 197 -4.42 14.97 27.88
N ALA A 198 -5.17 14.43 28.85
CA ALA A 198 -6.20 15.13 29.61
C ALA A 198 -5.97 14.98 31.12
N VAL A 199 -6.51 15.94 31.90
CA VAL A 199 -6.44 15.93 33.37
C VAL A 199 -7.82 15.58 33.93
N ASP A 200 -7.89 14.54 34.77
CA ASP A 200 -9.09 14.05 35.47
C ASP A 200 -10.31 13.76 34.56
N LYS A 201 -10.07 13.41 33.29
CA LYS A 201 -11.11 13.12 32.29
C LYS A 201 -10.74 11.92 31.43
N PRO A 202 -11.63 10.93 31.23
CA PRO A 202 -11.41 9.85 30.26
C PRO A 202 -11.15 10.37 28.85
N LEU A 203 -10.20 9.76 28.14
CA LEU A 203 -10.06 9.95 26.70
C LEU A 203 -11.23 9.27 25.97
N ALA A 204 -11.86 10.00 25.06
CA ALA A 204 -13.03 9.57 24.28
C ALA A 204 -12.64 9.02 22.91
N SER A 205 -11.59 9.58 22.30
CA SER A 205 -10.98 9.08 21.07
C SER A 205 -9.52 9.50 21.00
N ILE A 206 -8.73 8.74 20.25
CA ILE A 206 -7.28 8.92 20.10
C ILE A 206 -6.88 8.62 18.65
N ALA A 207 -5.82 9.25 18.18
CA ALA A 207 -5.19 9.00 16.88
C ALA A 207 -3.66 9.04 17.04
N LEU A 208 -2.98 8.13 16.35
CA LEU A 208 -1.53 7.95 16.39
C LEU A 208 -0.97 7.88 14.96
N ARG A 209 0.06 8.66 14.65
CA ARG A 209 0.88 8.49 13.44
C ARG A 209 2.36 8.76 13.71
N THR A 210 3.25 8.00 13.07
CA THR A 210 4.71 8.15 13.21
C THR A 210 5.44 8.45 11.91
N SER A 211 6.73 8.80 12.00
CA SER A 211 7.70 8.81 10.90
C SER A 211 9.12 8.72 11.46
N GLY A 212 9.72 7.53 11.35
CA GLY A 212 10.96 7.21 12.07
C GLY A 212 10.80 7.43 13.57
N GLU A 213 11.76 8.11 14.19
CA GLU A 213 11.75 8.42 15.63
C GLU A 213 10.83 9.60 16.03
N ASN A 214 9.87 9.99 15.17
CA ASN A 214 8.88 11.04 15.45
C ASN A 214 7.48 10.44 15.61
N MET A 215 6.76 10.87 16.64
CA MET A 215 5.35 10.54 16.89
C MET A 215 4.48 11.78 16.90
N MET A 216 3.26 11.64 16.39
CA MET A 216 2.14 12.58 16.50
C MET A 216 0.96 11.85 17.14
N LEU A 217 0.52 12.31 18.31
CA LEU A 217 -0.70 11.90 19.00
C LEU A 217 -1.74 13.02 18.97
N ALA A 218 -3.00 12.67 18.73
CA ALA A 218 -4.14 13.52 19.03
C ALA A 218 -5.16 12.75 19.87
N ALA A 219 -5.79 13.39 20.86
CA ALA A 219 -6.86 12.78 21.63
C ALA A 219 -7.93 13.80 22.01
N THR A 220 -9.19 13.36 22.08
CA THR A 220 -10.29 14.12 22.68
C THR A 220 -10.59 13.59 24.06
N ALA A 221 -10.74 14.48 25.04
CA ALA A 221 -11.30 14.14 26.34
C ALA A 221 -12.84 14.14 26.28
N ARG A 222 -13.50 13.34 27.14
CA ARG A 222 -14.93 13.50 27.38
C ARG A 222 -15.20 14.93 27.87
N GLY A 223 -16.00 15.70 27.12
CA GLY A 223 -16.20 17.13 27.35
C GLY A 223 -15.44 18.08 26.41
N GLY A 224 -14.90 17.60 25.28
CA GLY A 224 -14.59 18.47 24.14
C GLY A 224 -13.25 19.20 24.15
N GLU A 225 -12.31 18.73 24.97
CA GLU A 225 -10.92 19.20 24.97
C GLU A 225 -10.09 18.34 24.02
N LEU A 226 -9.49 18.96 23.01
CA LEU A 226 -8.61 18.32 22.04
C LEU A 226 -7.15 18.55 22.45
N SER A 227 -6.42 17.48 22.68
CA SER A 227 -4.99 17.51 23.03
C SER A 227 -4.15 16.96 21.88
N LEU A 228 -3.08 17.66 21.55
CA LEU A 228 -2.12 17.32 20.50
C LEU A 228 -0.73 17.19 21.13
N LEU A 229 -0.03 16.10 20.86
CA LEU A 229 1.32 15.87 21.36
C LEU A 229 2.24 15.38 20.25
N LYS A 230 3.41 16.01 20.11
CA LYS A 230 4.54 15.46 19.35
C LYS A 230 5.57 14.93 20.33
N ALA A 231 6.19 13.81 19.99
CA ALA A 231 7.43 13.35 20.60
C ALA A 231 8.48 13.11 19.53
N SER A 232 9.68 13.65 19.71
CA SER A 232 10.84 13.43 18.85
C SER A 232 12.00 12.90 19.71
N LYS A 233 12.60 11.79 19.31
CA LYS A 233 13.71 11.17 20.06
C LYS A 233 15.02 11.93 19.81
N GLN A 234 15.60 12.48 20.88
CA GLN A 234 16.87 13.20 20.82
C GLN A 234 18.04 12.20 20.69
N THR A 235 18.53 11.99 19.46
CA THR A 235 19.76 11.22 19.23
C THR A 235 20.98 12.09 19.57
N SER A 236 21.26 12.23 20.87
CA SER A 236 22.42 12.96 21.36
C SER A 236 23.71 12.31 20.85
N LEU A 237 24.60 13.11 20.24
CA LEU A 237 25.95 12.68 19.84
C LEU A 237 26.82 12.23 21.03
N PHE A 238 26.38 12.54 22.26
CA PHE A 238 27.03 12.14 23.51
C PHE A 238 26.28 11.04 24.28
N ALA A 239 25.23 10.44 23.71
CA ALA A 239 24.46 9.36 24.37
C ALA A 239 25.34 8.16 24.81
N ALA A 240 26.46 7.92 24.13
CA ALA A 240 27.45 6.90 24.50
C ALA A 240 28.22 7.21 25.82
N PHE A 241 28.05 8.40 26.39
CA PHE A 241 28.63 8.82 27.67
C PHE A 241 27.58 8.99 28.78
N ASP A 242 26.28 8.88 28.46
CA ASP A 242 25.23 8.96 29.47
C ASP A 242 24.98 7.60 30.12
N LEU A 243 25.35 7.50 31.39
CA LEU A 243 25.15 6.31 32.22
C LEU A 243 23.71 6.22 32.79
N GLY A 244 22.85 7.19 32.50
CA GLY A 244 21.44 7.24 32.91
C GLY A 244 20.49 6.37 32.08
N GLY A 245 20.87 5.95 30.87
CA GLY A 245 20.23 4.86 30.12
C GLY A 245 18.79 5.08 29.62
N GLY A 246 18.24 6.28 29.74
CA GLY A 246 16.94 6.65 29.18
C GLY A 246 17.04 7.19 27.75
N ALA A 247 16.02 6.96 26.92
CA ALA A 247 15.84 7.72 25.68
C ALA A 247 15.20 9.08 26.02
N GLU A 248 15.90 10.17 25.75
CA GLU A 248 15.35 11.52 25.92
C GLU A 248 14.44 11.87 24.74
N PHE A 249 13.23 12.33 25.03
CA PHE A 249 12.25 12.75 24.04
C PHE A 249 11.96 14.24 24.19
N GLU A 250 12.12 14.98 23.11
CA GLU A 250 11.61 16.34 22.98
C GLU A 250 10.09 16.26 22.77
N ILE A 251 9.33 16.77 23.73
CA ILE A 251 7.88 16.72 23.74
C ILE A 251 7.31 18.13 23.52
N GLU A 252 6.49 18.28 22.49
CA GLU A 252 5.69 19.49 22.25
C GLU A 252 4.21 19.12 22.46
N GLU A 253 3.59 19.65 23.51
CA GLU A 253 2.16 19.45 23.79
C GLU A 253 1.36 20.73 23.54
N ARG A 254 0.12 20.59 23.06
CA ARG A 254 -0.87 21.65 23.03
C ARG A 254 -2.30 21.14 23.28
N ARG A 255 -3.00 21.74 24.25
CA ARG A 255 -4.43 21.51 24.51
C ARG A 255 -5.29 22.63 23.90
N LEU A 256 -6.47 22.27 23.39
CA LEU A 256 -7.38 23.10 22.59
C LEU A 256 -8.83 22.86 23.03
N SER A 257 -9.34 23.71 23.92
CA SER A 257 -10.70 23.59 24.47
C SER A 257 -11.77 24.10 23.48
N GLY A 258 -12.91 23.41 23.40
CA GLY A 258 -14.09 23.90 22.65
C GLY A 258 -14.02 23.76 21.13
N MET A 259 -13.03 23.02 20.61
CA MET A 259 -12.98 22.63 19.19
C MET A 259 -13.76 21.34 18.91
N THR A 260 -14.03 20.54 19.94
CA THR A 260 -14.68 19.23 19.85
C THR A 260 -15.75 19.08 20.92
N LEU A 261 -16.53 18.00 20.87
CA LEU A 261 -17.52 17.64 21.90
C LEU A 261 -17.06 16.48 22.79
N GLY A 262 -16.13 15.67 22.29
CA GLY A 262 -15.64 14.46 22.97
C GLY A 262 -16.47 13.21 22.64
N GLY A 263 -17.02 13.18 21.42
CA GLY A 263 -17.61 11.98 20.81
C GLY A 263 -17.07 11.71 19.39
N GLU A 264 -16.27 12.63 18.85
CA GLU A 264 -15.76 12.54 17.48
C GLU A 264 -14.57 11.59 17.35
N GLN A 265 -14.61 10.76 16.30
CA GLN A 265 -13.49 9.93 15.86
C GLN A 265 -12.33 10.82 15.37
N LEU A 266 -11.10 10.35 15.59
CA LEU A 266 -9.88 11.05 15.21
C LEU A 266 -9.05 10.22 14.24
N PHE A 267 -8.57 10.85 13.16
CA PHE A 267 -7.61 10.25 12.24
C PHE A 267 -6.53 11.24 11.84
N ILE A 268 -5.28 10.78 11.70
CA ILE A 268 -4.16 11.60 11.22
C ILE A 268 -3.68 11.02 9.89
N ASP A 269 -3.42 11.89 8.92
CA ASP A 269 -2.92 11.50 7.59
C ASP A 269 -1.50 10.94 7.61
N GLY A 270 -1.12 10.22 6.55
CA GLY A 270 0.20 9.60 6.42
C GLY A 270 1.38 10.58 6.45
N ASP A 271 1.14 11.85 6.10
CA ASP A 271 2.13 12.93 6.17
C ASP A 271 2.15 13.68 7.52
N ARG A 272 1.19 13.43 8.42
CA ARG A 272 0.96 14.15 9.70
C ARG A 272 0.79 15.66 9.49
N PHE A 273 0.14 16.07 8.41
CA PHE A 273 -0.22 17.46 8.14
C PHE A 273 -1.65 17.80 8.55
N TRP A 274 -2.53 16.80 8.69
CA TRP A 274 -3.96 16.98 8.94
C TRP A 274 -4.48 16.02 10.00
N LEU A 275 -5.11 16.59 11.03
CA LEU A 275 -6.01 15.88 11.92
C LEU A 275 -7.43 15.99 11.36
N PHE A 276 -8.06 14.85 11.12
CA PHE A 276 -9.47 14.71 10.82
C PHE A 276 -10.21 14.51 12.15
N VAL A 277 -11.21 15.35 12.42
CA VAL A 277 -12.18 15.18 13.50
C VAL A 277 -13.52 14.89 12.84
N ILE A 278 -14.13 13.74 13.12
CA ILE A 278 -15.34 13.27 12.43
C ILE A 278 -16.38 12.87 13.47
N ASP A 279 -17.55 13.52 13.45
CA ASP A 279 -18.68 13.17 14.30
C ASP A 279 -19.54 12.03 13.70
N ASP A 280 -20.53 11.58 14.47
CA ASP A 280 -21.45 10.49 14.16
C ASP A 280 -22.42 10.79 13.00
N GLU A 281 -22.70 12.07 12.72
CA GLU A 281 -23.38 12.51 11.49
C GLU A 281 -22.45 12.48 10.25
N GLY A 282 -21.14 12.25 10.43
CA GLY A 282 -20.15 12.16 9.35
C GLY A 282 -19.63 13.50 8.83
N LEU A 283 -19.73 14.58 9.61
CA LEU A 283 -19.12 15.87 9.27
C LEU A 283 -17.62 15.86 9.63
N ALA A 284 -16.78 15.59 8.63
CA ALA A 284 -15.34 15.71 8.77
C ALA A 284 -14.92 17.18 8.85
N ARG A 285 -14.25 17.55 9.95
CA ARG A 285 -13.66 18.87 10.24
C ARG A 285 -12.16 18.70 10.39
N LEU A 286 -11.36 19.33 9.51
CA LEU A 286 -9.91 19.10 9.45
C LEU A 286 -9.09 20.27 9.96
N LEU A 287 -8.18 19.98 10.88
CA LEU A 287 -7.22 20.91 11.48
C LEU A 287 -5.82 20.62 10.91
N SER A 288 -5.13 21.63 10.38
CA SER A 288 -3.74 21.44 9.95
C SER A 288 -2.82 21.38 11.17
N LEU A 289 -2.16 20.24 11.36
CA LEU A 289 -1.23 19.99 12.47
C LEU A 289 -0.01 20.92 12.46
N ARG A 290 0.36 21.48 11.29
CA ARG A 290 1.46 22.46 11.20
C ARG A 290 1.09 23.79 11.86
N THR A 291 -0.13 24.30 11.61
CA THR A 291 -0.61 25.55 12.20
C THR A 291 -1.20 25.34 13.59
N ALA A 292 -1.69 24.15 13.92
CA ALA A 292 -2.27 23.80 15.22
C ALA A 292 -1.34 24.16 16.39
N PHE A 293 -0.05 23.84 16.27
CA PHE A 293 0.95 24.12 17.29
C PHE A 293 1.40 25.59 17.33
N THR A 294 1.45 26.27 16.18
CA THR A 294 2.09 27.59 16.03
C THR A 294 1.14 28.79 16.04
N ALA A 295 -0.11 28.65 15.59
CA ALA A 295 -1.08 29.75 15.55
C ALA A 295 -1.67 30.03 16.95
N PRO A 296 -1.95 31.28 17.35
CA PRO A 296 -2.53 31.57 18.67
C PRO A 296 -3.91 30.92 18.88
N ASN A 297 -4.77 30.96 17.86
CA ASN A 297 -6.08 30.32 17.86
C ASN A 297 -6.23 29.49 16.56
N PRO A 298 -5.90 28.19 16.58
CA PRO A 298 -6.08 27.32 15.42
C PRO A 298 -7.56 27.04 15.16
N GLN A 299 -7.90 26.77 13.91
CA GLN A 299 -9.28 26.58 13.43
C GLN A 299 -9.32 25.40 12.45
N PHE A 300 -10.50 24.82 12.26
CA PHE A 300 -10.72 23.88 11.16
C PHE A 300 -10.68 24.63 9.83
N VAL A 301 -9.93 24.11 8.86
CA VAL A 301 -9.67 24.77 7.56
C VAL A 301 -10.48 24.12 6.44
N VAL A 302 -10.78 22.82 6.56
CA VAL A 302 -11.60 22.06 5.60
C VAL A 302 -12.77 21.44 6.35
N GLN A 303 -13.94 21.44 5.72
CA GLN A 303 -15.14 20.76 6.21
C GLN A 303 -15.80 20.01 5.05
N ALA A 304 -16.25 18.77 5.28
CA ALA A 304 -16.98 17.96 4.31
C ALA A 304 -17.90 16.97 5.03
N LEU A 305 -19.13 16.80 4.53
CA LEU A 305 -20.00 15.69 4.92
C LEU A 305 -19.59 14.44 4.13
N LEU A 306 -19.25 13.36 4.81
CA LEU A 306 -18.65 12.16 4.21
C LEU A 306 -19.67 11.19 3.58
N THR A 307 -20.93 11.33 3.92
CA THR A 307 -22.07 10.55 3.38
C THR A 307 -22.96 11.42 2.49
N ALA A 308 -24.02 10.83 1.93
CA ALA A 308 -24.96 11.54 1.05
C ALA A 308 -26.43 11.35 1.50
N GLY A 309 -27.22 12.42 1.40
CA GLY A 309 -28.67 12.38 1.64
C GLY A 309 -29.04 12.27 3.12
N ARG A 310 -29.19 11.05 3.61
CA ARG A 310 -29.54 10.71 5.01
C ARG A 310 -28.78 9.50 5.56
N ALA A 311 -27.78 9.00 4.82
CA ALA A 311 -26.96 7.90 5.26
C ALA A 311 -25.97 8.36 6.34
N ASN A 312 -25.75 7.57 7.37
CA ASN A 312 -24.77 7.84 8.43
C ASN A 312 -23.54 6.93 8.24
N PRO A 313 -22.32 7.40 8.58
CA PRO A 313 -21.13 6.55 8.51
C PRO A 313 -21.21 5.43 9.55
N THR A 314 -20.86 4.22 9.15
CA THR A 314 -20.85 3.04 10.03
C THR A 314 -19.44 2.57 10.37
N ASP A 315 -18.50 2.66 9.41
CA ASP A 315 -17.07 2.46 9.64
C ASP A 315 -16.25 3.42 8.76
N ILE A 316 -15.11 3.87 9.31
CA ILE A 316 -14.21 4.85 8.70
C ILE A 316 -12.76 4.38 8.92
N SER A 317 -12.03 4.13 7.83
CA SER A 317 -10.64 3.66 7.91
C SER A 317 -9.75 4.25 6.82
N PHE A 318 -8.47 4.46 7.13
CA PHE A 318 -7.49 4.94 6.16
C PHE A 318 -6.93 3.77 5.33
N LEU A 319 -6.99 3.88 4.00
CA LEU A 319 -6.20 3.00 3.11
C LEU A 319 -4.70 3.12 3.38
N LEU A 320 -3.98 2.05 3.08
CA LEU A 320 -2.52 1.94 3.23
C LEU A 320 -1.77 3.18 2.72
N GLY A 321 -1.00 3.78 3.62
CA GLY A 321 -0.27 5.03 3.43
C GLY A 321 -1.00 6.29 3.93
N GLY A 322 -2.24 6.19 4.43
CA GLY A 322 -2.92 7.30 5.12
C GLY A 322 -3.29 8.50 4.24
N ILE A 323 -3.46 8.28 2.93
CA ILE A 323 -3.79 9.34 1.95
C ILE A 323 -5.30 9.35 1.60
N SER A 324 -5.95 8.19 1.60
CA SER A 324 -7.37 8.05 1.24
C SER A 324 -8.17 7.47 2.39
N LEU A 325 -9.18 8.20 2.83
CA LEU A 325 -10.15 7.76 3.82
C LEU A 325 -11.26 6.96 3.11
N LEU A 326 -11.54 5.76 3.60
CA LEU A 326 -12.74 5.00 3.25
C LEU A 326 -13.82 5.32 4.28
N VAL A 327 -15.06 5.40 3.81
CA VAL A 327 -16.25 5.65 4.62
C VAL A 327 -17.33 4.70 4.11
N GLY A 328 -17.71 3.73 4.93
CA GLY A 328 -18.89 2.88 4.73
C GLY A 328 -20.10 3.52 5.38
N ASP A 329 -21.28 3.32 4.79
CA ASP A 329 -22.53 3.88 5.32
C ASP A 329 -23.66 2.87 5.53
N ASP A 330 -24.67 3.30 6.27
CA ASP A 330 -25.86 2.50 6.62
C ASP A 330 -26.78 2.17 5.43
N GLN A 331 -26.44 2.58 4.20
CA GLN A 331 -27.13 2.22 2.95
C GLN A 331 -26.31 1.27 2.07
N GLY A 332 -25.16 0.77 2.56
CA GLY A 332 -24.29 -0.16 1.85
C GLY A 332 -23.36 0.49 0.82
N ALA A 333 -23.30 1.83 0.76
CA ALA A 333 -22.33 2.50 -0.08
C ALA A 333 -21.01 2.68 0.67
N ILE A 334 -19.91 2.52 -0.07
CA ILE A 334 -18.55 2.77 0.39
C ILE A 334 -18.00 3.91 -0.45
N SER A 335 -17.36 4.89 0.17
CA SER A 335 -16.81 6.05 -0.52
C SER A 335 -15.36 6.33 -0.16
N GLN A 336 -14.57 6.68 -1.18
CA GLN A 336 -13.15 7.00 -1.04
C GLN A 336 -12.94 8.50 -1.19
N TRP A 337 -12.40 9.11 -0.14
CA TRP A 337 -12.12 10.53 -0.03
C TRP A 337 -10.62 10.79 0.06
N PHE A 338 -10.12 11.87 -0.55
CA PHE A 338 -8.77 12.39 -0.27
C PHE A 338 -8.70 13.90 -0.36
N LEU A 339 -7.63 14.48 0.17
CA LEU A 339 -7.37 15.92 0.12
C LEU A 339 -6.82 16.34 -1.25
N THR A 340 -7.62 17.10 -1.99
CA THR A 340 -7.16 17.83 -3.18
C THR A 340 -6.53 19.15 -2.77
N LYS A 341 -5.68 19.70 -3.64
CA LYS A 341 -5.31 21.11 -3.61
C LYS A 341 -5.54 21.73 -4.99
N ARG A 342 -6.34 22.79 -5.06
CA ARG A 342 -6.64 23.55 -6.29
C ARG A 342 -6.63 25.04 -5.97
N ASP A 343 -5.85 25.82 -6.72
CA ASP A 343 -5.75 27.28 -6.62
C ASP A 343 -5.53 27.77 -5.17
N ASP A 344 -4.53 27.17 -4.52
CA ASP A 344 -4.18 27.26 -3.10
C ASP A 344 -5.24 26.83 -2.06
N ASN A 345 -6.50 26.61 -2.45
CA ASN A 345 -7.50 25.98 -1.60
C ASN A 345 -7.24 24.47 -1.43
N VAL A 346 -7.58 23.91 -0.26
CA VAL A 346 -7.49 22.48 0.06
C VAL A 346 -8.91 21.98 0.36
N ALA A 347 -9.34 20.90 -0.28
CA ALA A 347 -10.67 20.33 -0.11
C ALA A 347 -10.61 18.82 0.09
N LEU A 348 -11.45 18.28 0.98
CA LEU A 348 -11.65 16.84 1.12
C LEU A 348 -12.74 16.43 0.12
N GLU A 349 -12.38 15.69 -0.91
CA GLU A 349 -13.28 15.39 -2.03
C GLU A 349 -13.53 13.89 -2.18
N LYS A 350 -14.77 13.54 -2.53
CA LYS A 350 -15.18 12.17 -2.89
C LYS A 350 -14.68 11.86 -4.30
N ILE A 351 -13.81 10.87 -4.42
CA ILE A 351 -13.11 10.53 -5.67
C ILE A 351 -13.73 9.28 -6.30
N ARG A 352 -14.18 8.34 -5.47
CA ARG A 352 -14.83 7.09 -5.89
C ARG A 352 -15.94 6.69 -4.92
N SER A 353 -16.83 5.83 -5.41
CA SER A 353 -17.74 5.04 -4.59
C SER A 353 -17.88 3.63 -5.15
N PHE A 354 -18.15 2.70 -4.26
CA PHE A 354 -18.43 1.30 -4.49
C PHE A 354 -19.78 1.00 -3.79
N GLN A 355 -20.62 0.14 -4.36
CA GLN A 355 -21.89 -0.26 -3.75
C GLN A 355 -22.30 -1.59 -4.37
N ASP A 356 -21.88 -2.67 -3.74
CA ASP A 356 -22.09 -4.04 -4.24
C ASP A 356 -23.29 -4.72 -3.55
N SER A 357 -23.77 -4.15 -2.44
CA SER A 357 -25.02 -4.53 -1.76
C SER A 357 -25.84 -3.30 -1.33
N ALA A 358 -27.00 -3.53 -0.71
CA ALA A 358 -27.86 -2.51 -0.12
C ALA A 358 -28.07 -2.73 1.40
N SER A 359 -27.17 -3.51 2.01
CA SER A 359 -27.11 -3.75 3.46
C SER A 359 -26.17 -2.72 4.11
N PRO A 360 -26.40 -2.29 5.36
CA PRO A 360 -25.45 -1.45 6.09
C PRO A 360 -24.04 -2.06 6.08
N VAL A 361 -23.00 -1.26 5.76
CA VAL A 361 -21.61 -1.69 5.95
C VAL A 361 -21.36 -1.85 7.45
N VAL A 362 -20.81 -2.97 7.89
CA VAL A 362 -20.54 -3.27 9.31
C VAL A 362 -19.04 -3.13 9.63
N SER A 363 -18.15 -3.43 8.67
CA SER A 363 -16.71 -3.17 8.84
C SER A 363 -15.98 -3.00 7.51
N LEU A 364 -14.92 -2.19 7.53
CA LEU A 364 -13.97 -1.94 6.46
C LEU A 364 -12.56 -2.27 6.93
N SER A 365 -11.96 -3.33 6.38
CA SER A 365 -10.58 -3.75 6.67
C SER A 365 -9.67 -3.40 5.48
N PRO A 366 -8.82 -2.35 5.56
CA PRO A 366 -7.79 -2.08 4.56
C PRO A 366 -6.73 -3.18 4.54
N GLU A 367 -6.27 -3.57 3.36
CA GLU A 367 -5.22 -4.59 3.27
C GLU A 367 -3.87 -4.06 3.76
N GLN A 368 -3.21 -4.81 4.66
CA GLN A 368 -1.96 -4.40 5.32
C GLN A 368 -0.84 -3.92 4.36
N ARG A 369 -0.77 -4.45 3.13
CA ARG A 369 0.40 -4.32 2.22
C ARG A 369 0.07 -3.92 0.77
N ARG A 370 -1.21 -3.76 0.42
CA ARG A 370 -1.67 -3.26 -0.89
C ARG A 370 -2.77 -2.23 -0.69
N LYS A 371 -3.12 -1.47 -1.74
CA LYS A 371 -4.20 -0.46 -1.68
C LYS A 371 -5.56 -1.08 -2.01
N SER A 372 -5.84 -2.18 -1.33
CA SER A 372 -7.09 -2.95 -1.37
C SER A 372 -7.83 -2.76 -0.04
N PHE A 373 -9.09 -3.17 0.02
CA PHE A 373 -9.84 -3.33 1.27
C PHE A 373 -10.85 -4.47 1.11
N VAL A 374 -11.29 -5.03 2.24
CA VAL A 374 -12.46 -5.90 2.34
C VAL A 374 -13.54 -5.13 3.10
N SER A 375 -14.79 -5.30 2.67
CA SER A 375 -15.98 -4.78 3.36
C SER A 375 -16.88 -5.94 3.78
N VAL A 376 -17.34 -5.90 5.03
CA VAL A 376 -18.37 -6.80 5.56
C VAL A 376 -19.65 -5.98 5.72
N ASP A 377 -20.77 -6.48 5.20
CA ASP A 377 -22.11 -5.89 5.43
C ASP A 377 -22.94 -6.73 6.41
N ALA A 378 -24.19 -6.35 6.64
CA ALA A 378 -25.04 -6.92 7.68
C ALA A 378 -25.79 -8.24 7.32
N GLN A 379 -25.44 -8.95 6.23
CA GLN A 379 -26.10 -10.19 5.77
C GLN A 379 -25.19 -11.42 5.70
#